data_AF-A0AAN5BYR0-F1
#
_entry.id   AF-A0AAN5BYR0-F1
#
_cell.length_a   1.000
_cell.length_b   1.000
_cell.length_c   1.000
_cell.angle_alpha   90.00
_cell.angle_beta   90.00
_cell.angle_gamma   90.00
#
_symmetry.space_group_name_H-M   'P 1'
#
loop_
_entity.id
_entity.type
_entity.pdbx_description
1 polymer ?
#
loop_
_entity_poly.entity_id
_entity_poly.type
_entity_poly.pdbx_seq_one_letter_code
_entity_poly.pdbx_strand_id
1 'polypeptide(L)'
;MGNIESVSSVSETNASTSLNGGASNESHDGHRTISRPVLEKVVRWYQHSSYSVWPVIDAEVLVWRFADGDGYDTSIYCLATALCAATMAQLQLPPLIDDGGLVDCAAMASECIRVREESNYRENLDMKSILVSFFLHVYHAKINKRNSAMMFIQEAISGARLLKLDEWDCGTRAGDDRVIANDEILFTLLWVTESPIRLPERIYLAGNEYAQGLLELARLFAAFDSVSLKRSTGTLNPDAISVDCLTETEAALSMLSLGEGGRASVRMADYCITREWMRTIIWQEALSRQMLSSKAYAELLTFKFPARVSRDLLYSLQGFSESDLLPLGRDQVC
;
A
#
# COMPACT_ATOMS: atom_id res chain seq x y z
N MET A 1 -12.18 28.32 -71.95
CA MET A 1 -12.25 27.13 -72.83
C MET A 1 -11.67 25.99 -72.01
N GLY A 2 -12.46 25.10 -71.40
CA GLY A 2 -13.36 24.12 -72.04
C GLY A 2 -12.48 23.03 -72.67
N ASN A 3 -12.64 21.73 -72.47
CA ASN A 3 -13.64 20.87 -71.84
C ASN A 3 -13.00 19.44 -71.94
N ILE A 4 -13.17 18.55 -70.94
CA ILE A 4 -13.89 17.24 -71.05
C ILE A 4 -13.07 16.13 -71.81
N GLU A 5 -12.99 14.83 -71.51
CA GLU A 5 -13.80 13.73 -70.94
C GLU A 5 -12.79 12.59 -70.57
N SER A 6 -12.90 11.78 -69.49
CA SER A 6 -13.72 10.54 -69.34
C SER A 6 -13.29 9.39 -70.32
N VAL A 7 -13.17 8.07 -70.05
CA VAL A 7 -13.73 7.13 -69.05
C VAL A 7 -13.16 5.70 -69.31
N SER A 8 -12.94 4.89 -68.23
CA SER A 8 -12.97 3.39 -68.11
C SER A 8 -12.05 2.50 -68.99
N SER A 9 -11.76 1.21 -68.74
CA SER A 9 -12.21 0.16 -67.81
C SER A 9 -11.23 -1.05 -67.82
N VAL A 10 -11.07 -1.70 -66.66
CA VAL A 10 -11.05 -3.16 -66.33
C VAL A 10 -10.30 -4.18 -67.21
N SER A 11 -9.45 -5.03 -66.60
CA SER A 11 -9.46 -6.52 -66.72
C SER A 11 -8.43 -7.20 -65.80
N GLU A 12 -8.89 -8.23 -65.08
CA GLU A 12 -8.20 -9.08 -64.10
C GLU A 12 -7.25 -10.12 -64.73
N THR A 13 -6.24 -10.59 -63.98
CA THR A 13 -5.89 -12.03 -63.97
C THR A 13 -5.13 -12.44 -62.69
N ASN A 14 -5.56 -13.55 -62.13
CA ASN A 14 -5.17 -14.15 -60.86
C ASN A 14 -3.91 -15.05 -60.92
N ALA A 15 -3.36 -15.29 -59.72
CA ALA A 15 -2.84 -16.56 -59.20
C ALA A 15 -1.38 -17.03 -59.51
N SER A 16 -0.54 -16.84 -58.49
CA SER A 16 0.26 -17.85 -57.75
C SER A 16 1.32 -18.73 -58.46
N THR A 17 2.57 -18.73 -57.98
CA THR A 17 3.15 -19.72 -57.00
C THR A 17 4.69 -19.77 -57.08
N SER A 18 5.32 -20.08 -55.93
CA SER A 18 6.71 -20.54 -55.65
C SER A 18 7.76 -19.45 -55.39
N LEU A 19 8.10 -19.16 -54.12
CA LEU A 19 8.89 -19.93 -53.12
C LEU A 19 10.42 -19.72 -53.28
N ASN A 20 10.96 -18.93 -52.34
CA ASN A 20 11.94 -19.34 -51.32
C ASN A 20 13.27 -18.55 -51.23
N GLY A 21 13.66 -18.28 -49.98
CA GLY A 21 14.96 -17.73 -49.57
C GLY A 21 14.82 -16.28 -49.07
N GLY A 22 14.73 -15.96 -47.78
CA GLY A 22 15.25 -16.64 -46.60
C GLY A 22 16.20 -15.67 -45.89
N ALA A 23 15.66 -14.85 -44.98
CA ALA A 23 16.38 -14.18 -43.89
C ALA A 23 15.35 -13.40 -43.05
N SER A 24 14.46 -14.11 -42.37
CA SER A 24 13.80 -13.56 -41.19
C SER A 24 14.86 -13.47 -40.09
N ASN A 25 15.41 -12.26 -39.91
CA ASN A 25 16.05 -11.90 -38.66
C ASN A 25 14.98 -11.95 -37.57
N GLU A 26 14.82 -13.12 -36.95
CA GLU A 26 14.19 -13.22 -35.64
C GLU A 26 15.08 -12.46 -34.66
N SER A 27 14.73 -11.19 -34.41
CA SER A 27 15.19 -10.49 -33.23
C SER A 27 14.56 -11.19 -32.02
N HIS A 28 15.19 -12.24 -31.54
CA HIS A 28 15.06 -12.65 -30.14
C HIS A 28 15.60 -11.50 -29.30
N ASP A 29 14.73 -10.53 -28.98
CA ASP A 29 14.96 -9.60 -27.89
C ASP A 29 14.93 -10.47 -26.63
N GLY A 30 16.09 -10.98 -26.23
CA GLY A 30 16.24 -11.78 -25.03
C GLY A 30 15.91 -10.89 -23.84
N HIS A 31 14.63 -10.86 -23.45
CA HIS A 31 14.18 -10.07 -22.32
C HIS A 31 15.00 -10.44 -21.10
N ARG A 32 15.77 -9.48 -20.62
CA ARG A 32 16.78 -9.71 -19.60
C ARG A 32 16.09 -9.83 -18.25
N THR A 33 16.08 -11.05 -17.72
CA THR A 33 15.62 -11.34 -16.36
C THR A 33 16.60 -10.79 -15.32
N ILE A 34 16.07 -10.34 -14.18
CA ILE A 34 16.86 -9.86 -13.05
C ILE A 34 17.41 -11.06 -12.32
N SER A 35 18.72 -11.05 -12.01
CA SER A 35 19.36 -12.19 -11.37
C SER A 35 18.83 -12.44 -9.95
N ARG A 36 18.77 -13.72 -9.58
CA ARG A 36 18.41 -14.19 -8.23
C ARG A 36 19.18 -13.49 -7.09
N PRO A 37 20.52 -13.31 -7.13
CA PRO A 37 21.24 -12.67 -6.03
C PRO A 37 20.84 -11.21 -5.80
N VAL A 38 20.42 -10.49 -6.84
CA VAL A 38 19.90 -9.12 -6.71
C VAL A 38 18.57 -9.12 -5.97
N LEU A 39 17.65 -10.02 -6.34
CA LEU A 39 16.36 -10.19 -5.67
C LEU A 39 16.55 -10.59 -4.19
N GLU A 40 17.40 -11.59 -3.91
CA GLU A 40 17.69 -12.02 -2.54
C GLU A 40 18.18 -10.88 -1.65
N LYS A 41 19.08 -10.04 -2.17
CA LYS A 41 19.62 -8.90 -1.43
C LYS A 41 18.52 -7.93 -1.01
N VAL A 42 17.59 -7.62 -1.93
CA VAL A 42 16.48 -6.71 -1.64
C VAL A 42 15.44 -7.35 -0.72
N VAL A 43 15.16 -8.64 -0.87
CA VAL A 43 14.26 -9.40 0.02
C VAL A 43 14.78 -9.40 1.46
N ARG A 44 16.11 -9.50 1.68
CA ARG A 44 16.71 -9.35 3.01
C ARG A 44 16.52 -7.95 3.60
N TRP A 45 16.56 -6.89 2.78
CA TRP A 45 16.25 -5.53 3.24
C TRP A 45 14.77 -5.38 3.62
N TYR A 46 13.87 -5.99 2.86
CA TYR A 46 12.45 -6.07 3.20
C TYR A 46 12.26 -6.69 4.59
N GLN A 47 12.87 -7.85 4.86
CA GLN A 47 12.74 -8.55 6.14
C GLN A 47 13.12 -7.68 7.34
N HIS A 48 14.18 -6.87 7.19
CA HIS A 48 14.70 -6.07 8.30
C HIS A 48 13.98 -4.73 8.49
N SER A 49 13.52 -4.09 7.41
CA SER A 49 13.09 -2.68 7.44
C SER A 49 11.64 -2.44 7.03
N SER A 50 11.05 -3.34 6.24
CA SER A 50 9.71 -3.14 5.65
C SER A 50 8.69 -4.20 6.08
N TYR A 51 9.14 -5.33 6.64
CA TYR A 51 8.25 -6.38 7.15
C TYR A 51 7.29 -5.86 8.22
N SER A 52 7.74 -4.95 9.09
CA SER A 52 6.87 -4.31 10.10
C SER A 52 5.69 -3.54 9.49
N VAL A 53 5.85 -3.04 8.26
CA VAL A 53 4.82 -2.29 7.53
C VAL A 53 3.95 -3.22 6.70
N TRP A 54 4.54 -4.23 6.05
CA TRP A 54 3.81 -5.20 5.21
C TRP A 54 4.19 -6.66 5.57
N PRO A 55 3.73 -7.23 6.70
CA PRO A 55 4.15 -8.56 7.18
C PRO A 55 3.35 -9.66 6.48
N VAL A 56 3.43 -9.69 5.15
CA VAL A 56 2.62 -10.57 4.30
C VAL A 56 3.44 -11.59 3.50
N ILE A 57 4.78 -11.50 3.53
CA ILE A 57 5.69 -12.39 2.81
C ILE A 57 6.69 -13.01 3.78
N ASP A 58 6.82 -14.33 3.79
CA ASP A 58 7.94 -15.00 4.46
C ASP A 58 9.21 -14.89 3.57
N ALA A 59 10.13 -14.02 3.98
CA ALA A 59 11.34 -13.73 3.22
C ALA A 59 12.27 -14.94 3.09
N GLU A 60 12.37 -15.78 4.13
CA GLU A 60 13.25 -16.95 4.13
C GLU A 60 12.70 -18.03 3.19
N VAL A 61 11.39 -18.28 3.23
CA VAL A 61 10.73 -19.21 2.30
C VAL A 61 10.82 -18.69 0.87
N LEU A 62 10.63 -17.39 0.64
CA LEU A 62 10.76 -16.78 -0.69
C LEU A 62 12.18 -16.94 -1.26
N VAL A 63 13.21 -16.67 -0.46
CA VAL A 63 14.62 -16.87 -0.86
C VAL A 63 14.91 -18.34 -1.12
N TRP A 64 14.41 -19.24 -0.27
CA TRP A 64 14.58 -20.68 -0.47
C TRP A 64 13.95 -21.17 -1.78
N ARG A 65 12.77 -20.64 -2.15
CA ARG A 65 12.13 -20.96 -3.44
C ARG A 65 12.95 -20.52 -4.66
N PHE A 66 13.81 -19.50 -4.53
CA PHE A 66 14.74 -19.16 -5.62
C PHE A 66 15.88 -20.19 -5.76
N ALA A 67 16.25 -20.88 -4.68
CA ALA A 67 17.34 -21.84 -4.67
C ALA A 67 16.89 -23.27 -5.04
N ASP A 68 15.70 -23.68 -4.58
CA ASP A 68 15.16 -25.04 -4.75
C ASP A 68 14.56 -25.28 -6.17
N GLY A 69 14.27 -24.22 -6.92
CA GLY A 69 13.53 -24.30 -8.18
C GLY A 69 14.26 -25.00 -9.33
N ASP A 70 13.94 -26.28 -9.55
CA ASP A 70 14.15 -27.05 -10.79
C ASP A 70 13.26 -26.55 -11.97
N GLY A 71 12.39 -25.56 -11.71
CA GLY A 71 11.58 -24.85 -12.70
C GLY A 71 11.40 -23.37 -12.33
N TYR A 72 11.31 -22.51 -13.35
CA TYR A 72 11.06 -21.08 -13.18
C TYR A 72 9.58 -20.86 -12.83
N ASP A 73 9.27 -20.72 -11.55
CA ASP A 73 7.92 -20.30 -11.12
C ASP A 73 7.74 -18.80 -11.42
N THR A 74 7.08 -18.54 -12.54
CA THR A 74 6.75 -17.19 -13.02
C THR A 74 5.99 -16.37 -11.98
N SER A 75 5.12 -17.00 -11.16
CA SER A 75 4.33 -16.30 -10.15
C SER A 75 5.21 -15.85 -8.98
N ILE A 76 6.11 -16.71 -8.52
CA ILE A 76 7.08 -16.37 -7.45
C ILE A 76 8.06 -15.29 -7.92
N TYR A 77 8.53 -15.36 -9.16
CA TYR A 77 9.38 -14.32 -9.73
C TYR A 77 8.65 -12.99 -9.88
N CYS A 78 7.40 -12.99 -10.34
CA CYS A 78 6.58 -11.79 -10.44
C CYS A 78 6.34 -11.15 -9.07
N LEU A 79 6.05 -11.97 -8.05
CA LEU A 79 5.89 -11.51 -6.67
C LEU A 79 7.18 -10.90 -6.13
N ALA A 80 8.32 -11.57 -6.35
CA ALA A 80 9.63 -11.12 -5.91
C ALA A 80 10.01 -9.77 -6.52
N THR A 81 9.85 -9.61 -7.83
CA THR A 81 10.17 -8.37 -8.55
C THR A 81 9.27 -7.21 -8.09
N ALA A 82 7.98 -7.46 -7.85
CA ALA A 82 7.06 -6.47 -7.29
C ALA A 82 7.48 -6.03 -5.87
N LEU A 83 7.74 -7.01 -4.99
CA LEU A 83 8.19 -6.76 -3.61
C LEU A 83 9.49 -5.96 -3.59
N CYS A 84 10.45 -6.31 -4.44
CA CYS A 84 11.73 -5.63 -4.51
C CYS A 84 11.58 -4.19 -5.04
N ALA A 85 10.74 -3.97 -6.05
CA ALA A 85 10.43 -2.62 -6.55
C ALA A 85 9.84 -1.72 -5.44
N ALA A 86 8.86 -2.25 -4.71
CA ALA A 86 8.24 -1.54 -3.58
C ALA A 86 9.25 -1.24 -2.46
N THR A 87 10.06 -2.24 -2.09
CA THR A 87 11.07 -2.12 -1.02
C THR A 87 12.15 -1.10 -1.40
N MET A 88 12.67 -1.15 -2.62
CA MET A 88 13.64 -0.18 -3.12
C MET A 88 13.09 1.24 -3.15
N ALA A 89 11.85 1.42 -3.58
CA ALA A 89 11.21 2.73 -3.60
C ALA A 89 10.93 3.27 -2.18
N GLN A 90 10.47 2.42 -1.26
CA GLN A 90 10.20 2.79 0.13
C GLN A 90 11.45 3.20 0.89
N LEU A 91 12.53 2.43 0.72
CA LEU A 91 13.79 2.64 1.44
C LEU A 91 14.75 3.57 0.68
N GLN A 92 14.35 4.08 -0.49
CA GLN A 92 15.18 4.92 -1.38
C GLN A 92 16.55 4.28 -1.66
N LEU A 93 16.55 2.98 -1.97
CA LEU A 93 17.79 2.23 -2.15
C LEU A 93 18.52 2.64 -3.44
N PRO A 94 19.86 2.72 -3.41
CA PRO A 94 20.62 2.98 -4.62
C PRO A 94 20.48 1.81 -5.59
N PRO A 95 20.63 2.05 -6.91
CA PRO A 95 20.58 1.00 -7.89
C PRO A 95 21.66 -0.07 -7.66
N LEU A 96 21.32 -1.33 -7.94
CA LEU A 96 22.18 -2.49 -7.75
C LEU A 96 22.86 -2.89 -9.06
N ILE A 97 24.09 -3.39 -8.97
CA ILE A 97 24.80 -3.92 -10.13
C ILE A 97 24.34 -5.36 -10.34
N ASP A 98 23.85 -5.63 -11.54
CA ASP A 98 23.49 -6.96 -12.03
C ASP A 98 24.34 -7.30 -13.27
N ASP A 99 24.44 -8.57 -13.64
CA ASP A 99 25.38 -9.08 -14.64
C ASP A 99 25.24 -8.45 -16.03
N GLY A 100 24.10 -7.85 -16.38
CA GLY A 100 23.94 -7.11 -17.63
C GLY A 100 23.74 -5.59 -17.49
N GLY A 101 23.91 -5.00 -16.29
CA GLY A 101 23.71 -3.57 -16.07
C GLY A 101 23.03 -3.20 -14.74
N LEU A 102 22.81 -1.91 -14.55
CA LEU A 102 22.27 -1.33 -13.32
C LEU A 102 20.76 -1.60 -13.18
N VAL A 103 20.33 -2.12 -12.03
CA VAL A 103 18.93 -2.41 -11.70
C VAL A 103 18.47 -1.45 -10.61
N ASP A 104 17.56 -0.55 -10.96
CA ASP A 104 16.87 0.33 -10.03
C ASP A 104 15.44 -0.17 -9.74
N CYS A 105 14.69 0.57 -8.90
CA CYS A 105 13.31 0.23 -8.59
C CYS A 105 12.38 0.27 -9.83
N ALA A 106 12.68 1.09 -10.83
CA ALA A 106 11.90 1.20 -12.05
C ALA A 106 12.11 0.02 -12.98
N ALA A 107 13.35 -0.49 -13.09
CA ALA A 107 13.68 -1.72 -13.79
C ALA A 107 12.95 -2.92 -13.17
N MET A 108 12.94 -3.02 -11.84
CA MET A 108 12.19 -4.08 -11.13
C MET A 108 10.69 -4.00 -11.37
N ALA A 109 10.10 -2.80 -11.31
CA ALA A 109 8.67 -2.62 -11.58
C ALA A 109 8.31 -2.95 -13.04
N SER A 110 9.14 -2.53 -13.99
CA SER A 110 8.93 -2.79 -15.42
C SER A 110 9.00 -4.28 -15.73
N GLU A 111 9.97 -4.97 -15.14
CA GLU A 111 10.11 -6.42 -15.28
C GLU A 111 8.93 -7.18 -14.65
N CYS A 112 8.48 -6.76 -13.47
CA CYS A 112 7.27 -7.30 -12.85
C CYS A 112 6.05 -7.15 -13.78
N ILE A 113 5.81 -5.96 -14.33
CA ILE A 113 4.66 -5.69 -15.21
C ILE A 113 4.75 -6.55 -16.48
N ARG A 114 5.96 -6.68 -17.07
CA ARG A 114 6.18 -7.52 -18.26
C ARG A 114 5.80 -8.97 -17.99
N VAL A 115 6.38 -9.57 -16.94
CA VAL A 115 6.09 -10.96 -16.56
C VAL A 115 4.62 -11.15 -16.20
N ARG A 116 4.03 -10.16 -15.53
CA ARG A 116 2.62 -10.17 -15.15
C ARG A 116 1.71 -10.21 -16.37
N GLU A 117 1.93 -9.37 -17.39
CA GLU A 117 1.09 -9.36 -18.60
C GLU A 117 1.32 -10.59 -19.51
N GLU A 118 2.48 -11.24 -19.42
CA GLU A 118 2.74 -12.53 -20.07
C GLU A 118 2.00 -13.68 -19.36
N SER A 119 1.74 -13.54 -18.07
CA SER A 119 0.92 -14.47 -17.29
C SER A 119 -0.57 -14.14 -17.44
N ASN A 120 -1.43 -15.12 -17.70
CA ASN A 120 -2.89 -14.93 -17.69
C ASN A 120 -3.43 -14.73 -16.25
N TYR A 121 -2.88 -13.77 -15.50
CA TYR A 121 -3.12 -13.59 -14.07
C TYR A 121 -4.56 -13.17 -13.76
N ARG A 122 -5.23 -12.49 -14.71
CA ARG A 122 -6.62 -12.05 -14.57
C ARG A 122 -7.59 -13.23 -14.53
N GLU A 123 -7.27 -14.31 -15.23
CA GLU A 123 -8.06 -15.55 -15.26
C GLU A 123 -7.66 -16.52 -14.15
N ASN A 124 -6.39 -16.49 -13.72
CA ASN A 124 -5.83 -17.34 -12.67
C ASN A 124 -5.48 -16.53 -11.42
N LEU A 125 -6.48 -15.88 -10.84
CA LEU A 125 -6.28 -15.02 -9.67
C LEU A 125 -5.90 -15.85 -8.44
N ASP A 126 -4.77 -15.50 -7.83
CA ASP A 126 -4.32 -16.04 -6.55
C ASP A 126 -3.86 -14.92 -5.60
N MET A 127 -3.55 -15.27 -4.35
CA MET A 127 -3.08 -14.29 -3.36
C MET A 127 -1.76 -13.61 -3.78
N LYS A 128 -0.88 -14.31 -4.52
CA LYS A 128 0.36 -13.73 -5.05
C LYS A 128 0.06 -12.63 -6.06
N SER A 129 -0.93 -12.83 -6.93
CA SER A 129 -1.39 -11.83 -7.90
C SER A 129 -1.96 -10.58 -7.21
N ILE A 130 -2.69 -10.76 -6.11
CA ILE A 130 -3.18 -9.64 -5.27
C ILE A 130 -2.01 -8.87 -4.65
N LEU A 131 -1.04 -9.59 -4.09
CA LEU A 131 0.16 -8.99 -3.48
C LEU A 131 1.01 -8.25 -4.51
N VAL A 132 1.13 -8.77 -5.73
CA VAL A 132 1.77 -8.07 -6.85
C VAL A 132 1.09 -6.72 -7.12
N SER A 133 -0.25 -6.67 -7.21
CA SER A 133 -0.98 -5.40 -7.33
C SER A 133 -0.72 -4.47 -6.15
N PHE A 134 -0.71 -4.99 -4.91
CA PHE A 134 -0.42 -4.20 -3.73
C PHE A 134 0.99 -3.58 -3.76
N PHE A 135 2.02 -4.36 -4.08
CA PHE A 135 3.39 -3.84 -4.14
C PHE A 135 3.60 -2.86 -5.30
N LEU A 136 2.93 -3.08 -6.45
CA LEU A 136 2.91 -2.09 -7.52
C LEU A 136 2.23 -0.79 -7.10
N HIS A 137 1.14 -0.87 -6.32
CA HIS A 137 0.55 0.31 -5.69
C HIS A 137 1.58 1.06 -4.84
N VAL A 138 2.27 0.37 -3.91
CA VAL A 138 3.27 0.97 -3.02
C VAL A 138 4.38 1.66 -3.83
N TYR A 139 4.90 0.98 -4.85
CA TYR A 139 5.90 1.55 -5.76
C TYR A 139 5.39 2.84 -6.41
N HIS A 140 4.21 2.79 -7.05
CA HIS A 140 3.63 3.95 -7.74
C HIS A 140 3.28 5.11 -6.80
N ALA A 141 2.88 4.81 -5.56
CA ALA A 141 2.64 5.81 -4.53
C ALA A 141 3.93 6.55 -4.16
N LYS A 142 5.05 5.82 -3.97
CA LYS A 142 6.35 6.42 -3.59
C LYS A 142 6.96 7.28 -4.70
N ILE A 143 6.72 6.95 -5.98
CA ILE A 143 7.11 7.82 -7.11
C ILE A 143 6.06 8.90 -7.46
N ASN A 144 5.08 9.15 -6.59
CA ASN A 144 4.02 10.15 -6.76
C ASN A 144 3.10 9.97 -7.99
N LYS A 145 3.00 8.76 -8.54
CA LYS A 145 2.06 8.43 -9.63
C LYS A 145 0.69 8.00 -9.08
N ARG A 146 -0.06 8.98 -8.56
CA ARG A 146 -1.34 8.77 -7.85
C ARG A 146 -2.37 7.93 -8.63
N ASN A 147 -2.56 8.20 -9.93
CA ASN A 147 -3.55 7.48 -10.73
C ASN A 147 -3.20 5.99 -10.89
N SER A 148 -1.94 5.68 -11.20
CA SER A 148 -1.47 4.30 -11.29
C SER A 148 -1.57 3.60 -9.94
N ALA A 149 -1.14 4.26 -8.87
CA ALA A 149 -1.25 3.72 -7.52
C ALA A 149 -2.71 3.40 -7.16
N MET A 150 -3.65 4.30 -7.49
CA MET A 150 -5.07 4.08 -7.26
C MET A 150 -5.61 2.87 -8.05
N MET A 151 -5.25 2.72 -9.33
CA MET A 151 -5.70 1.57 -10.12
C MET A 151 -5.21 0.24 -9.52
N PHE A 152 -3.94 0.19 -9.12
CA PHE A 152 -3.37 -1.03 -8.54
C PHE A 152 -3.98 -1.41 -7.19
N ILE A 153 -4.29 -0.44 -6.30
CA ILE A 153 -4.94 -0.78 -5.02
C ILE A 153 -6.38 -1.26 -5.24
N GLN A 154 -7.11 -0.65 -6.17
CA GLN A 154 -8.48 -1.08 -6.50
C GLN A 154 -8.49 -2.48 -7.13
N GLU A 155 -7.51 -2.79 -7.98
CA GLU A 155 -7.32 -4.14 -8.51
C GLU A 155 -7.04 -5.15 -7.38
N ALA A 156 -6.14 -4.81 -6.44
CA ALA A 156 -5.84 -5.67 -5.30
C ALA A 156 -7.08 -5.94 -4.43
N ILE A 157 -7.85 -4.90 -4.10
CA ILE A 157 -9.09 -5.02 -3.30
C ILE A 157 -10.15 -5.86 -4.04
N SER A 158 -10.31 -5.61 -5.34
CA SER A 158 -11.26 -6.37 -6.16
C SER A 158 -10.88 -7.84 -6.21
N GLY A 159 -9.58 -8.14 -6.37
CA GLY A 159 -9.08 -9.50 -6.33
C GLY A 159 -9.27 -10.17 -4.97
N ALA A 160 -8.98 -9.45 -3.88
CA ALA A 160 -9.18 -9.97 -2.52
C ALA A 160 -10.64 -10.34 -2.23
N ARG A 161 -11.59 -9.53 -2.70
CA ARG A 161 -13.02 -9.85 -2.62
C ARG A 161 -13.42 -11.04 -3.48
N LEU A 162 -12.83 -11.19 -4.66
CA LEU A 162 -13.09 -12.35 -5.52
C LEU A 162 -12.62 -13.65 -4.87
N LEU A 163 -11.53 -13.60 -4.10
CA LEU A 163 -11.04 -14.70 -3.28
C LEU A 163 -11.73 -14.83 -1.90
N LYS A 164 -12.75 -13.99 -1.63
CA LYS A 164 -13.50 -13.94 -0.35
C LYS A 164 -12.62 -13.73 0.89
N LEU A 165 -11.54 -12.97 0.75
CA LEU A 165 -10.66 -12.63 1.88
C LEU A 165 -11.31 -11.64 2.86
N ASP A 166 -12.42 -11.02 2.45
CA ASP A 166 -13.27 -10.17 3.29
C ASP A 166 -14.19 -10.97 4.21
N GLU A 167 -14.53 -12.21 3.85
CA GLU A 167 -15.35 -13.13 4.66
C GLU A 167 -14.49 -14.09 5.49
N TRP A 168 -13.21 -13.77 5.73
CA TRP A 168 -12.21 -14.69 6.29
C TRP A 168 -12.67 -15.40 7.58
N ASP A 169 -13.14 -16.64 7.42
CA ASP A 169 -13.38 -17.58 8.51
C ASP A 169 -12.07 -18.31 8.82
N CYS A 170 -11.68 -18.35 10.10
CA CYS A 170 -10.41 -18.93 10.60
C CYS A 170 -10.12 -20.40 10.21
N GLY A 171 -11.07 -21.08 9.56
CA GLY A 171 -10.94 -22.44 9.03
C GLY A 171 -10.44 -22.54 7.58
N THR A 172 -10.35 -21.42 6.85
CA THR A 172 -10.00 -21.42 5.42
C THR A 172 -8.53 -21.06 5.23
N ARG A 173 -7.60 -21.88 5.74
CA ARG A 173 -6.18 -21.73 5.36
C ARG A 173 -6.09 -21.83 3.84
N ALA A 174 -5.76 -20.73 3.19
CA ALA A 174 -5.69 -20.68 1.74
C ALA A 174 -4.39 -21.34 1.26
N GLY A 175 -4.39 -22.67 1.21
CA GLY A 175 -3.35 -23.47 0.55
C GLY A 175 -2.02 -23.60 1.29
N ASP A 176 -1.26 -24.62 0.91
CA ASP A 176 0.06 -24.96 1.46
C ASP A 176 1.19 -23.99 1.03
N ASP A 177 0.86 -22.81 0.47
CA ASP A 177 1.86 -21.89 -0.06
C ASP A 177 2.52 -21.07 1.05
N ARG A 178 3.55 -21.67 1.66
CA ARG A 178 4.33 -21.12 2.79
C ARG A 178 5.01 -19.77 2.53
N VAL A 179 4.97 -19.25 1.31
CA VAL A 179 5.56 -17.94 0.95
C VAL A 179 4.71 -16.79 1.51
N ILE A 180 3.39 -16.97 1.61
CA ILE A 180 2.47 -15.95 2.11
C ILE A 180 2.39 -16.10 3.63
N ALA A 181 2.76 -15.04 4.34
CA ALA A 181 2.69 -14.96 5.79
C ALA A 181 1.46 -14.14 6.19
N ASN A 182 0.84 -14.47 7.33
CA ASN A 182 -0.29 -13.72 7.90
C ASN A 182 -1.37 -13.39 6.84
N ASP A 183 -1.84 -14.40 6.10
CA ASP A 183 -2.82 -14.22 5.03
C ASP A 183 -4.13 -13.59 5.54
N GLU A 184 -4.45 -13.78 6.82
CA GLU A 184 -5.59 -13.17 7.50
C GLU A 184 -5.55 -11.64 7.57
N ILE A 185 -4.36 -11.01 7.48
CA ILE A 185 -4.24 -9.54 7.55
C ILE A 185 -4.34 -8.86 6.19
N LEU A 186 -4.27 -9.63 5.09
CA LEU A 186 -4.11 -9.10 3.75
C LEU A 186 -5.27 -8.17 3.37
N PHE A 187 -6.52 -8.59 3.56
CA PHE A 187 -7.68 -7.75 3.25
C PHE A 187 -7.69 -6.45 4.07
N THR A 188 -7.39 -6.54 5.36
CA THR A 188 -7.29 -5.36 6.25
C THR A 188 -6.20 -4.41 5.78
N LEU A 189 -5.03 -4.92 5.37
CA LEU A 189 -3.92 -4.14 4.82
C LEU A 189 -4.32 -3.34 3.57
N LEU A 190 -4.97 -4.02 2.61
CA LEU A 190 -5.43 -3.38 1.39
C LEU A 190 -6.47 -2.30 1.67
N TRP A 191 -7.42 -2.61 2.56
CA TRP A 191 -8.53 -1.72 2.87
C TRP A 191 -8.08 -0.43 3.56
N VAL A 192 -7.22 -0.54 4.59
CA VAL A 192 -6.68 0.63 5.29
C VAL A 192 -5.79 1.48 4.39
N THR A 193 -5.16 0.87 3.39
CA THR A 193 -4.38 1.59 2.37
C THR A 193 -5.25 2.42 1.42
N GLU A 194 -6.48 1.97 1.11
CA GLU A 194 -7.38 2.67 0.19
C GLU A 194 -8.25 3.72 0.88
N SER A 195 -8.90 3.33 1.98
CA SER A 195 -9.81 4.18 2.74
C SER A 195 -9.51 4.05 4.24
N PRO A 196 -8.47 4.74 4.76
CA PRO A 196 -8.19 4.73 6.20
C PRO A 196 -9.37 5.26 7.03
N ILE A 197 -10.28 6.01 6.40
CA ILE A 197 -11.43 6.68 7.02
C ILE A 197 -12.67 5.78 7.15
N ARG A 198 -12.84 4.77 6.30
CA ARG A 198 -14.05 3.93 6.31
C ARG A 198 -13.72 2.62 6.99
N LEU A 199 -14.20 2.37 8.20
CA LEU A 199 -14.06 1.03 8.81
C LEU A 199 -15.06 0.05 8.17
N PRO A 200 -14.66 -1.16 7.76
CA PRO A 200 -15.60 -2.23 7.47
C PRO A 200 -16.30 -2.66 8.77
N GLU A 201 -17.61 -2.89 8.67
CA GLU A 201 -18.48 -3.28 9.80
C GLU A 201 -18.11 -4.65 10.39
N ARG A 202 -17.36 -5.47 9.65
CA ARG A 202 -16.88 -6.80 10.04
C ARG A 202 -15.42 -7.00 9.64
N ILE A 203 -14.48 -6.39 10.35
CA ILE A 203 -13.11 -6.91 10.37
C ILE A 203 -13.05 -7.92 11.50
N TYR A 204 -12.89 -9.19 11.17
CA TYR A 204 -12.54 -10.20 12.15
C TYR A 204 -11.20 -9.80 12.79
N LEU A 205 -11.21 -9.52 14.10
CA LEU A 205 -10.00 -9.50 14.91
C LEU A 205 -9.47 -10.94 14.97
N ALA A 206 -8.84 -11.40 13.89
CA ALA A 206 -7.86 -12.45 14.03
C ALA A 206 -6.88 -11.95 15.10
N GLY A 207 -6.57 -12.76 16.11
CA GLY A 207 -5.70 -12.41 17.24
C GLY A 207 -4.24 -12.14 16.85
N ASN A 208 -4.00 -11.63 15.64
CA ASN A 208 -2.75 -11.20 15.09
C ASN A 208 -2.49 -9.74 15.49
N GLU A 209 -1.40 -9.53 16.23
CA GLU A 209 -0.96 -8.22 16.72
C GLU A 209 -0.77 -7.20 15.59
N TYR A 210 -0.36 -7.64 14.40
CA TYR A 210 -0.20 -6.79 13.22
C TYR A 210 -1.55 -6.28 12.71
N ALA A 211 -2.56 -7.15 12.61
CA ALA A 211 -3.90 -6.77 12.16
C ALA A 211 -4.52 -5.74 13.12
N GLN A 212 -4.34 -5.96 14.44
CA GLN A 212 -4.85 -5.08 15.47
C GLN A 212 -4.26 -3.67 15.35
N GLY A 213 -2.93 -3.53 15.25
CA GLY A 213 -2.31 -2.20 15.13
C GLY A 213 -2.78 -1.41 13.91
N LEU A 214 -2.98 -2.09 12.78
CA LEU A 214 -3.49 -1.47 11.55
C LEU A 214 -4.97 -1.04 11.69
N LEU A 215 -5.79 -1.86 12.34
CA LEU A 215 -7.19 -1.55 12.59
C LEU A 215 -7.34 -0.38 13.56
N GLU A 216 -6.54 -0.33 14.63
CA GLU A 216 -6.56 0.80 15.57
C GLU A 216 -6.17 2.10 14.87
N LEU A 217 -5.20 2.07 13.95
CA LEU A 217 -4.83 3.22 13.14
C LEU A 217 -5.99 3.67 12.22
N ALA A 218 -6.67 2.74 11.56
CA ALA A 218 -7.87 3.04 10.77
C ALA A 218 -9.00 3.64 11.62
N ARG A 219 -9.19 3.15 12.86
CA ARG A 219 -10.17 3.71 13.80
C ARG A 219 -9.83 5.15 14.17
N LEU A 220 -8.55 5.49 14.32
CA LEU A 220 -8.14 6.89 14.53
C LEU A 220 -8.54 7.76 13.35
N PHE A 221 -8.22 7.34 12.12
CA PHE A 221 -8.56 8.10 10.92
C PHE A 221 -10.08 8.24 10.73
N ALA A 222 -10.86 7.18 10.98
CA ALA A 222 -12.31 7.21 10.95
C ALA A 222 -12.90 8.15 12.02
N ALA A 223 -12.37 8.11 13.25
CA ALA A 223 -12.79 9.01 14.31
C ALA A 223 -12.47 10.47 13.97
N PHE A 224 -11.28 10.72 13.43
CA PHE A 224 -10.83 12.06 13.03
C PHE A 224 -11.65 12.66 11.88
N ASP A 225 -12.07 11.84 10.91
CA ASP A 225 -12.87 12.29 9.77
C ASP A 225 -14.25 12.85 10.17
N SER A 226 -14.76 12.51 11.35
CA SER A 226 -16.00 13.13 11.87
C SER A 226 -15.97 14.67 11.88
N VAL A 227 -14.79 15.28 11.97
CA VAL A 227 -14.58 16.75 11.85
C VAL A 227 -14.63 17.21 10.40
N SER A 228 -14.03 16.45 9.49
CA SER A 228 -13.96 16.74 8.05
C SER A 228 -15.33 16.58 7.38
N LEU A 229 -16.10 15.54 7.72
CA LEU A 229 -17.41 15.29 7.13
C LEU A 229 -18.47 16.30 7.61
N LYS A 230 -18.39 16.74 8.87
CA LYS A 230 -19.23 17.84 9.41
C LYS A 230 -18.91 19.20 8.78
N ARG A 231 -17.74 19.37 8.13
CA ARG A 231 -17.43 20.53 7.27
C ARG A 231 -18.28 20.54 6.00
N SER A 232 -18.70 19.38 5.51
CA SER A 232 -19.43 19.22 4.23
C SER A 232 -20.95 19.21 4.38
N THR A 233 -21.50 18.87 5.55
CA THR A 233 -22.96 18.80 5.78
C THR A 233 -23.58 20.12 6.27
N GLY A 234 -22.78 21.16 6.51
CA GLY A 234 -23.23 22.51 6.83
C GLY A 234 -23.83 23.23 5.62
N THR A 235 -24.94 22.72 5.07
CA THR A 235 -25.66 23.30 3.92
C THR A 235 -26.34 24.65 4.21
N LEU A 236 -26.18 25.20 5.42
CA LEU A 236 -26.57 26.58 5.77
C LEU A 236 -25.41 27.48 6.24
N ASN A 237 -24.21 26.94 6.48
CA ASN A 237 -23.01 27.74 6.79
C ASN A 237 -21.73 26.89 6.67
N PRO A 238 -21.02 26.92 5.53
CA PRO A 238 -19.78 26.15 5.33
C PRO A 238 -18.62 26.57 6.25
N ASP A 239 -18.74 27.69 6.98
CA ASP A 239 -17.71 28.22 7.87
C ASP A 239 -17.87 27.85 9.35
N ALA A 240 -18.94 27.17 9.77
CA ALA A 240 -19.24 26.97 11.20
C ALA A 240 -19.00 25.53 11.67
N ILE A 241 -17.74 25.14 11.89
CA ILE A 241 -17.45 23.97 12.74
C ILE A 241 -17.90 24.32 14.17
N SER A 242 -18.86 23.55 14.71
CA SER A 242 -19.32 23.74 16.09
C SER A 242 -18.25 23.34 17.11
N VAL A 243 -18.23 24.04 18.25
CA VAL A 243 -17.46 23.66 19.43
C VAL A 243 -17.71 22.18 19.78
N ASP A 244 -18.97 21.76 19.75
CA ASP A 244 -19.40 20.42 20.14
C ASP A 244 -18.77 19.35 19.24
N CYS A 245 -18.62 19.65 17.94
CA CYS A 245 -17.97 18.76 16.98
C CYS A 245 -16.51 18.49 17.35
N LEU A 246 -15.73 19.55 17.62
CA LEU A 246 -14.33 19.42 17.97
C LEU A 246 -14.16 18.67 19.30
N THR A 247 -15.03 18.94 20.28
CA THR A 247 -14.99 18.25 21.57
C THR A 247 -15.43 16.78 21.47
N GLU A 248 -16.42 16.45 20.64
CA GLU A 248 -16.85 15.07 20.40
C GLU A 248 -15.74 14.25 19.75
N THR A 249 -15.06 14.81 18.75
CA THR A 249 -13.93 14.14 18.10
C THR A 249 -12.75 13.97 19.05
N GLU A 250 -12.40 14.98 19.84
CA GLU A 250 -11.33 14.85 20.83
C GLU A 250 -11.67 13.81 21.89
N ALA A 251 -12.92 13.77 22.36
CA ALA A 251 -13.38 12.74 23.28
C ALA A 251 -13.30 11.34 22.65
N ALA A 252 -13.70 11.20 21.38
CA ALA A 252 -13.59 9.93 20.66
C ALA A 252 -12.12 9.48 20.54
N LEU A 253 -11.20 10.37 20.16
CA LEU A 253 -9.77 10.07 20.09
C LEU A 253 -9.19 9.72 21.47
N SER A 254 -9.61 10.41 22.53
CA SER A 254 -9.15 10.15 23.90
C SER A 254 -9.69 8.83 24.47
N MET A 255 -10.89 8.41 24.06
CA MET A 255 -11.46 7.10 24.45
C MET A 255 -10.84 5.93 23.71
N LEU A 256 -10.28 6.16 22.51
CA LEU A 256 -9.46 5.17 21.81
C LEU A 256 -8.16 4.98 22.60
N SER A 257 -8.25 4.07 23.57
CA SER A 257 -7.15 3.61 24.40
C SER A 257 -6.82 2.19 24.00
N LEU A 258 -5.52 1.89 23.94
CA LEU A 258 -5.04 0.57 23.66
C LEU A 258 -5.42 -0.35 24.82
N GLY A 259 -6.00 -1.52 24.52
CA GLY A 259 -6.18 -2.56 25.54
C GLY A 259 -4.84 -2.87 26.22
N GLU A 260 -4.84 -2.86 27.56
CA GLU A 260 -3.69 -2.95 28.48
C GLU A 260 -2.75 -4.19 28.30
N GLY A 261 -2.92 -5.01 27.26
CA GLY A 261 -2.15 -6.23 27.02
C GLY A 261 -1.32 -6.28 25.74
N GLY A 262 -1.31 -5.23 24.90
CA GLY A 262 -0.56 -5.23 23.64
C GLY A 262 0.94 -5.00 23.83
N ARG A 263 1.79 -5.88 23.30
CA ARG A 263 3.26 -5.70 23.28
C ARG A 263 3.63 -4.45 22.48
N ALA A 264 4.63 -3.70 22.95
CA ALA A 264 5.16 -2.54 22.22
C ALA A 264 5.64 -2.97 20.83
N SER A 265 5.13 -2.30 19.79
CA SER A 265 5.52 -2.52 18.39
C SER A 265 5.58 -1.19 17.65
N VAL A 266 6.30 -1.15 16.53
CA VAL A 266 6.40 0.02 15.62
C VAL A 266 5.01 0.59 15.28
N ARG A 267 4.01 -0.26 15.04
CA ARG A 267 2.64 0.16 14.72
C ARG A 267 1.93 0.79 15.90
N MET A 268 2.21 0.31 17.11
CA MET A 268 1.63 0.91 18.30
C MET A 268 2.26 2.26 18.62
N ALA A 269 3.54 2.42 18.33
CA ALA A 269 4.19 3.72 18.41
C ALA A 269 3.58 4.70 17.40
N ASP A 270 3.38 4.26 16.15
CA ASP A 270 2.74 5.07 15.10
C ASP A 270 1.32 5.50 15.49
N TYR A 271 0.53 4.57 16.03
CA TYR A 271 -0.80 4.85 16.57
C TYR A 271 -0.76 5.94 17.65
N CYS A 272 0.11 5.79 18.67
CA CYS A 272 0.22 6.77 19.75
C CYS A 272 0.62 8.15 19.23
N ILE A 273 1.64 8.21 18.38
CA ILE A 273 2.11 9.47 17.79
C ILE A 273 1.02 10.11 16.94
N THR A 274 0.36 9.34 16.07
CA THR A 274 -0.70 9.80 15.17
C THR A 274 -1.91 10.31 15.96
N ARG A 275 -2.31 9.63 17.05
CA ARG A 275 -3.41 10.07 17.92
C ARG A 275 -3.12 11.43 18.55
N GLU A 276 -1.94 11.60 19.15
CA GLU A 276 -1.57 12.88 19.79
C GLU A 276 -1.38 14.01 18.77
N TRP A 277 -0.87 13.68 17.57
CA TRP A 277 -0.80 14.62 16.44
C TRP A 277 -2.20 15.07 15.99
N MET A 278 -3.15 14.14 15.83
CA MET A 278 -4.55 14.45 15.50
C MET A 278 -5.19 15.37 16.55
N ARG A 279 -5.01 15.08 17.85
CA ARG A 279 -5.49 15.94 18.94
C ARG A 279 -4.92 17.36 18.82
N THR A 280 -3.64 17.49 18.46
CA THR A 280 -2.99 18.78 18.21
C THR A 280 -3.63 19.52 17.03
N ILE A 281 -3.97 18.83 15.95
CA ILE A 281 -4.66 19.46 14.79
C ILE A 281 -6.04 19.97 15.19
N ILE A 282 -6.83 19.19 15.93
CA ILE A 282 -8.16 19.63 16.41
C ILE A 282 -8.02 20.91 17.25
N TRP A 283 -7.00 20.98 18.11
CA TRP A 283 -6.71 22.18 18.90
C TRP A 283 -6.30 23.37 18.02
N GLN A 284 -5.45 23.16 17.02
CA GLN A 284 -5.04 24.20 16.08
C GLN A 284 -6.24 24.75 15.30
N GLU A 285 -7.21 23.91 14.97
CA GLU A 285 -8.47 24.33 14.34
C GLU A 285 -9.33 25.17 15.29
N ALA A 286 -9.42 24.79 16.57
CA ALA A 286 -10.10 25.61 17.58
C ALA A 286 -9.39 26.98 17.77
N LEU A 287 -8.06 26.99 17.72
CA LEU A 287 -7.24 28.20 17.81
C LEU A 287 -7.47 29.13 16.60
N SER A 288 -7.43 28.59 15.38
CA SER A 288 -7.60 29.38 14.14
C SER A 288 -8.96 30.10 14.09
N ARG A 289 -9.97 29.49 14.72
CA ARG A 289 -11.33 30.01 14.86
C ARG A 289 -11.56 30.87 16.09
N GLN A 290 -10.52 31.16 16.88
CA GLN A 290 -10.60 31.97 18.11
C GLN A 290 -11.57 31.39 19.17
N MET A 291 -11.75 30.07 19.20
CA MET A 291 -12.68 29.38 20.12
C MET A 291 -12.08 29.13 21.51
N LEU A 292 -10.81 29.52 21.72
CA LEU A 292 -10.09 29.22 22.95
C LEU A 292 -10.42 30.21 24.07
N SER A 293 -10.51 29.68 25.29
CA SER A 293 -10.65 30.47 26.50
C SER A 293 -9.93 29.80 27.67
N SER A 294 -9.26 30.60 28.50
CA SER A 294 -8.66 30.13 29.75
C SER A 294 -9.69 29.61 30.77
N LYS A 295 -10.98 29.89 30.54
CA LYS A 295 -12.11 29.44 31.38
C LYS A 295 -13.03 28.47 30.63
N ALA A 296 -12.60 27.93 29.49
CA ALA A 296 -13.41 26.98 28.74
C ALA A 296 -13.69 25.71 29.56
N TYR A 297 -14.87 25.12 29.37
CA TYR A 297 -15.30 23.91 30.08
C TYR A 297 -14.59 22.66 29.56
N ALA A 298 -14.28 22.61 28.26
CA ALA A 298 -13.54 21.54 27.64
C ALA A 298 -12.05 21.88 27.59
N GLU A 299 -11.20 20.92 27.99
CA GLU A 299 -9.75 21.12 28.02
C GLU A 299 -9.16 21.41 26.64
N LEU A 300 -9.70 20.80 25.59
CA LEU A 300 -9.40 21.09 24.17
C LEU A 300 -9.50 22.58 23.84
N LEU A 301 -10.36 23.33 24.50
CA LEU A 301 -10.60 24.74 24.20
C LEU A 301 -9.74 25.67 25.08
N THR A 302 -8.74 25.12 25.77
CA THR A 302 -7.83 25.89 26.62
C THR A 302 -6.47 26.08 25.96
N PHE A 303 -5.77 27.17 26.31
CA PHE A 303 -4.39 27.39 25.90
C PHE A 303 -3.38 26.40 26.50
N LYS A 304 -3.81 25.57 27.47
CA LYS A 304 -2.96 24.57 28.14
C LYS A 304 -3.01 23.20 27.47
N PHE A 305 -3.94 22.99 26.54
CA PHE A 305 -4.13 21.70 25.90
C PHE A 305 -2.87 21.12 25.24
N PRO A 306 -2.02 21.90 24.53
CA PRO A 306 -0.80 21.35 23.94
C PRO A 306 0.15 20.73 24.98
N ALA A 307 0.25 21.33 26.17
CA ALA A 307 1.07 20.78 27.25
C ALA A 307 0.53 19.43 27.77
N ARG A 308 -0.79 19.25 27.76
CA ARG A 308 -1.43 17.96 28.09
C ARG A 308 -1.11 16.92 27.02
N VAL A 309 -1.31 17.24 25.75
CA VAL A 309 -0.99 16.34 24.63
C VAL A 309 0.48 15.92 24.66
N SER A 310 1.40 16.86 24.90
CA SER A 310 2.84 16.53 25.03
C SER A 310 3.13 15.58 26.20
N ARG A 311 2.48 15.78 27.34
CA ARG A 311 2.65 14.88 28.50
C ARG A 311 2.10 13.49 28.19
N ASP A 312 0.91 13.41 27.60
CA ASP A 312 0.25 12.14 27.25
C ASP A 312 1.08 11.38 26.19
N LEU A 313 1.69 12.09 25.23
CA LEU A 313 2.65 11.54 24.27
C LEU A 313 3.90 10.98 24.97
N LEU A 314 4.56 11.78 25.82
CA LEU A 314 5.76 11.35 26.52
C LEU A 314 5.50 10.14 27.42
N TYR A 315 4.35 10.09 28.08
CA TYR A 315 3.94 8.93 28.88
C TYR A 315 3.77 7.67 28.00
N SER A 316 3.11 7.81 26.85
CA SER A 316 2.93 6.71 25.91
C SER A 316 4.27 6.21 25.34
N LEU A 317 5.19 7.13 25.04
CA LEU A 317 6.50 6.81 24.45
C LEU A 317 7.44 6.06 25.42
N GLN A 318 7.23 6.10 26.73
CA GLN A 318 8.06 5.38 27.71
C GLN A 318 8.03 3.85 27.52
N GLY A 319 6.97 3.31 26.91
CA GLY A 319 6.84 1.88 26.65
C GLY A 319 7.57 1.36 25.42
N PHE A 320 8.18 2.24 24.61
CA PHE A 320 8.74 1.87 23.30
C PHE A 320 10.27 1.91 23.28
N SER A 321 10.86 1.01 22.50
CA SER A 321 12.31 0.98 22.27
C SER A 321 12.71 1.89 21.09
N GLU A 322 14.01 2.17 20.96
CA GLU A 322 14.55 2.92 19.81
C GLU A 322 14.21 2.24 18.48
N SER A 323 14.25 0.90 18.43
CA SER A 323 13.88 0.13 17.24
C SER A 323 12.41 0.27 16.84
N ASP A 324 11.52 0.58 17.79
CA ASP A 324 10.11 0.81 17.50
C ASP A 324 9.86 2.19 16.88
N LEU A 325 10.69 3.18 17.22
CA LEU A 325 10.53 4.58 16.85
C LEU A 325 11.31 4.97 15.59
N LEU A 326 12.48 4.37 15.35
CA LEU A 326 13.34 4.67 14.20
C LEU A 326 12.65 4.56 12.83
N PRO A 327 11.80 3.55 12.56
CA PRO A 327 11.11 3.45 11.28
C PRO A 327 10.19 4.64 10.99
N LEU A 328 9.59 5.24 12.02
CA LEU A 328 8.62 6.33 11.90
C LEU A 328 9.28 7.66 11.53
N GLY A 329 10.54 7.87 11.92
CA GLY A 329 11.30 9.08 11.60
C GLY A 329 11.86 9.11 10.18
N ARG A 330 12.02 7.96 9.51
CA ARG A 330 12.63 7.88 8.17
C ARG A 330 11.71 8.39 7.06
N ASP A 331 10.39 8.28 7.22
CA ASP A 331 9.42 8.77 6.23
C ASP A 331 9.22 10.31 6.28
N GLN A 332 9.82 11.03 7.23
CA GLN A 332 9.67 12.49 7.40
C GLN A 332 10.86 13.32 6.93
N VAL A 333 11.95 12.69 6.48
CA VAL A 333 13.13 13.39 5.94
C VAL A 333 13.06 13.36 4.41
N CYS A 334 12.10 14.09 3.85
CA CYS A 334 12.04 14.45 2.44
C CYS A 334 12.07 15.97 2.32
#